data_AF-A0A966E4X0-F1
#
_entry.id   AF-A0A966E4X0-F1
#
_cell.length_a   1.000
_cell.length_b   1.000
_cell.length_c   1.000
_cell.angle_alpha   90.00
_cell.angle_beta   90.00
_cell.angle_gamma   90.00
#
_symmetry.space_group_name_H-M   'P 1'
#
loop_
_entity.id
_entity.type
_entity.pdbx_description
1 polymer ?
#
loop_
_entity_poly.entity_id
_entity_poly.type
_entity_poly.pdbx_seq_one_letter_code
_entity_poly.pdbx_strand_id
1 'polypeptide(L)'
;MRIERFLLVMLLVGLPSVLLAEFNPAGLRPTSNWYFHTDFNEMRTTEAGRHLFDWLDGEVFEEVREEIGIDFGKEANQITASGSKDKDLIVVIDGDISQATQDKVLALAAASGSMDKLEAGRNSYYFVKENGEHSDADEAGNRADNYDLDSFKDGAYFSFAIKNKILVTTSEADMKALLDNKGEVAADRDGAGAMLVLSADRSLVQAGLSTSDFEDDIGWDSNIIRNTKQVALLIADDSGKLAIEAQLLAAEKSMADSLASIARGLISLQIFNDDLDPEISQFLQNTSVDVDGTTLTIKVTLDPEAVVAALD
;
A
#
# COMPACT_ATOMS: atom_id res chain seq x y z
N MET A 1 -18.87 -12.35 10.97
CA MET A 1 -19.27 -11.13 10.23
C MET A 1 -18.79 -9.82 10.84
N ARG A 2 -18.81 -9.61 12.17
CA ARG A 2 -18.42 -8.30 12.74
C ARG A 2 -16.92 -7.99 12.62
N ILE A 3 -16.06 -8.94 12.97
CA ILE A 3 -14.60 -8.75 12.84
C ILE A 3 -14.15 -8.92 11.39
N GLU A 4 -14.82 -9.75 10.58
CA GLU A 4 -14.54 -9.88 9.13
C GLU A 4 -14.64 -8.57 8.32
N ARG A 5 -15.41 -7.56 8.78
CA ARG A 5 -15.49 -6.24 8.11
C ARG A 5 -14.47 -5.25 8.63
N PHE A 6 -14.24 -5.23 9.95
CA PHE A 6 -13.07 -4.54 10.52
C PHE A 6 -11.76 -5.05 9.87
N LEU A 7 -11.68 -6.35 9.58
CA LEU A 7 -10.60 -6.98 8.81
C LEU A 7 -10.59 -6.59 7.32
N LEU A 8 -11.70 -6.15 6.73
CA LEU A 8 -11.82 -5.75 5.33
C LEU A 8 -11.44 -4.27 5.15
N VAL A 9 -11.88 -3.40 6.07
CA VAL A 9 -11.28 -2.08 6.30
C VAL A 9 -9.77 -2.24 6.52
N MET A 10 -9.35 -3.19 7.37
CA MET A 10 -7.93 -3.51 7.61
C MET A 10 -7.29 -4.37 6.49
N LEU A 11 -8.01 -4.70 5.41
CA LEU A 11 -7.49 -5.30 4.17
C LEU A 11 -7.17 -4.18 3.16
N LEU A 12 -8.07 -3.21 3.05
CA LEU A 12 -7.93 -2.00 2.22
C LEU A 12 -6.94 -0.98 2.84
N VAL A 13 -6.80 -0.97 4.17
CA VAL A 13 -5.74 -0.26 4.91
C VAL A 13 -4.53 -1.16 5.19
N GLY A 14 -4.69 -2.49 5.07
CA GLY A 14 -3.62 -3.49 5.19
C GLY A 14 -2.80 -3.69 3.92
N LEU A 15 -3.36 -3.36 2.76
CA LEU A 15 -2.56 -2.92 1.62
C LEU A 15 -2.22 -1.43 1.84
N PRO A 16 -0.94 -1.04 1.83
CA PRO A 16 -0.50 0.16 2.55
C PRO A 16 -0.70 1.40 1.68
N SER A 17 -1.64 2.32 1.92
CA SER A 17 -2.01 3.34 0.89
C SER A 17 -1.53 4.80 1.15
N VAL A 18 -0.46 5.29 0.48
CA VAL A 18 0.57 6.19 1.12
C VAL A 18 1.59 7.25 0.38
N LEU A 19 1.27 8.57 0.23
CA LEU A 19 2.15 9.84 0.28
C LEU A 19 2.65 10.69 -0.94
N LEU A 20 1.86 11.53 -1.65
CA LEU A 20 2.44 12.59 -2.54
C LEU A 20 2.91 13.90 -1.86
N ALA A 21 4.08 13.84 -1.24
CA ALA A 21 5.14 14.61 -1.90
C ALA A 21 5.56 13.76 -3.11
N GLU A 22 5.71 14.34 -4.32
CA GLU A 22 6.14 13.63 -5.55
C GLU A 22 7.12 12.50 -5.19
N PHE A 23 6.66 11.24 -5.30
CA PHE A 23 7.15 10.19 -4.40
C PHE A 23 8.66 10.07 -4.44
N ASN A 24 9.30 10.57 -3.38
CA ASN A 24 10.74 10.56 -3.31
C ASN A 24 11.17 9.13 -2.97
N PRO A 25 11.82 8.36 -3.89
CA PRO A 25 12.29 7.01 -3.58
C PRO A 25 13.33 7.00 -2.46
N ALA A 26 13.99 8.14 -2.19
CA ALA A 26 14.88 8.31 -1.05
C ALA A 26 14.14 8.45 0.29
N GLY A 27 12.80 8.48 0.29
CA GLY A 27 11.93 8.34 1.46
C GLY A 27 11.63 6.88 1.83
N LEU A 28 12.37 5.92 1.28
CA LEU A 28 12.36 4.51 1.69
C LEU A 28 13.62 4.17 2.48
N ARG A 29 13.51 3.25 3.45
CA ARG A 29 14.69 2.65 4.08
C ARG A 29 15.37 1.72 3.09
N PRO A 30 16.72 1.63 3.04
CA PRO A 30 17.43 0.68 2.17
C PRO A 30 17.09 -0.80 2.41
N THR A 31 16.49 -1.13 3.56
CA THR A 31 16.01 -2.46 3.97
C THR A 31 14.51 -2.67 3.72
N SER A 32 13.86 -1.78 2.97
CA SER A 32 12.44 -1.93 2.62
C SER A 32 12.30 -2.96 1.50
N ASN A 33 11.75 -4.12 1.81
CA ASN A 33 11.43 -5.17 0.83
C ASN A 33 10.06 -4.92 0.18
N TRP A 34 9.25 -4.02 0.74
CA TRP A 34 8.05 -3.50 0.10
C TRP A 34 7.82 -2.02 0.45
N TYR A 35 7.14 -1.32 -0.45
CA TYR A 35 6.49 -0.04 -0.20
C TYR A 35 5.20 0.03 -1.01
N PHE A 36 4.31 0.94 -0.63
CA PHE A 36 3.20 1.38 -1.46
C PHE A 36 3.08 2.89 -1.27
N HIS A 37 2.22 3.55 -2.04
CA HIS A 37 1.97 4.98 -2.00
C HIS A 37 0.62 5.37 -2.59
N THR A 38 0.02 6.48 -2.13
CA THR A 38 -1.32 6.99 -2.50
C THR A 38 -1.49 8.44 -2.10
N ASP A 39 -2.06 9.28 -2.95
CA ASP A 39 -2.42 10.66 -2.58
C ASP A 39 -3.89 10.99 -2.80
N PHE A 40 -4.60 11.16 -1.70
CA PHE A 40 -5.98 11.63 -1.70
C PHE A 40 -6.05 13.11 -2.11
N ASN A 41 -5.01 13.92 -1.96
CA ASN A 41 -5.03 15.31 -2.47
C ASN A 41 -5.03 15.37 -4.01
N GLU A 42 -4.14 14.66 -4.68
CA GLU A 42 -4.10 14.58 -6.14
C GLU A 42 -5.33 13.86 -6.68
N MET A 43 -5.80 12.78 -6.03
CA MET A 43 -7.07 12.15 -6.40
C MET A 43 -8.26 13.12 -6.29
N ARG A 44 -8.42 13.87 -5.18
CA ARG A 44 -9.51 14.85 -5.00
C ARG A 44 -9.45 16.02 -6.00
N THR A 45 -8.29 16.31 -6.60
CA THR A 45 -8.09 17.48 -7.47
C THR A 45 -8.05 17.16 -8.98
N THR A 46 -7.51 16.01 -9.38
CA THR A 46 -7.47 15.51 -10.77
C THR A 46 -8.84 15.11 -11.32
N GLU A 47 -8.95 14.79 -12.62
CA GLU A 47 -10.24 14.44 -13.24
C GLU A 47 -10.53 12.95 -13.08
N ALA A 48 -9.59 12.09 -13.47
CA ALA A 48 -9.68 10.65 -13.29
C ALA A 48 -9.63 10.24 -11.81
N GLY A 49 -8.77 10.89 -11.02
CA GLY A 49 -8.57 10.55 -9.62
C GLY A 49 -9.78 10.79 -8.74
N ARG A 50 -10.70 11.69 -9.11
CA ARG A 50 -11.92 11.93 -8.31
C ARG A 50 -12.83 10.72 -8.28
N HIS A 51 -13.02 10.02 -9.39
CA HIS A 51 -13.83 8.79 -9.41
C HIS A 51 -13.26 7.72 -8.47
N LEU A 52 -11.94 7.57 -8.46
CA LEU A 52 -11.23 6.66 -7.55
C LEU A 52 -11.29 7.13 -6.09
N PHE A 53 -11.24 8.44 -5.82
CA PHE A 53 -11.44 8.98 -4.47
C PHE A 53 -12.87 8.81 -3.96
N ASP A 54 -13.88 9.09 -4.79
CA ASP A 54 -15.28 9.02 -4.40
C ASP A 54 -15.69 7.57 -4.07
N TRP A 55 -15.12 6.58 -4.79
CA TRP A 55 -15.20 5.15 -4.43
C TRP A 55 -14.47 4.84 -3.11
N LEU A 56 -13.24 5.33 -2.93
CA LEU A 56 -12.50 5.16 -1.66
C LEU A 56 -13.21 5.77 -0.45
N ASP A 57 -13.87 6.92 -0.61
CA ASP A 57 -14.60 7.57 0.49
C ASP A 57 -15.93 6.89 0.81
N GLY A 58 -16.61 6.35 -0.20
CA GLY A 58 -17.83 5.55 -0.05
C GLY A 58 -17.60 4.17 0.53
N GLU A 59 -16.71 3.36 -0.05
CA GLU A 59 -16.56 1.95 0.35
C GLU A 59 -15.53 1.74 1.49
N VAL A 60 -14.50 2.59 1.60
CA VAL A 60 -13.41 2.39 2.58
C VAL A 60 -13.48 3.37 3.74
N PHE A 61 -13.60 4.68 3.47
CA PHE A 61 -13.61 5.68 4.54
C PHE A 61 -14.98 5.82 5.22
N GLU A 62 -16.11 5.44 4.60
CA GLU A 62 -17.40 5.40 5.28
C GLU A 62 -17.40 4.37 6.43
N GLU A 63 -16.93 3.13 6.24
CA GLU A 63 -16.86 2.15 7.35
C GLU A 63 -15.99 2.67 8.51
N VAL A 64 -14.85 3.34 8.24
CA VAL A 64 -14.01 3.97 9.29
C VAL A 64 -14.72 5.17 9.97
N ARG A 65 -15.45 5.96 9.19
CA ARG A 65 -16.21 7.14 9.63
C ARG A 65 -17.46 6.75 10.43
N GLU A 66 -18.06 5.59 10.18
CA GLU A 66 -19.13 5.04 11.00
C GLU A 66 -18.59 4.36 12.28
N GLU A 67 -17.57 3.51 12.17
CA GLU A 67 -17.16 2.62 13.27
C GLU A 67 -16.31 3.33 14.35
N ILE A 68 -15.33 4.15 13.95
CA ILE A 68 -14.50 4.93 14.90
C ILE A 68 -14.73 6.46 14.80
N GLY A 69 -15.45 6.91 13.77
CA GLY A 69 -15.75 8.32 13.56
C GLY A 69 -14.52 9.18 13.25
N ILE A 70 -13.51 8.59 12.63
CA ILE A 70 -12.35 9.31 12.12
C ILE A 70 -12.54 9.50 10.62
N ASP A 71 -12.44 10.74 10.17
CA ASP A 71 -12.79 11.15 8.80
C ASP A 71 -11.52 11.19 7.92
N PHE A 72 -10.86 10.05 7.71
CA PHE A 72 -9.56 10.01 7.03
C PHE A 72 -9.61 10.52 5.59
N GLY A 73 -10.67 10.23 4.82
CA GLY A 73 -10.82 10.77 3.45
C GLY A 73 -10.81 12.30 3.38
N LYS A 74 -11.09 12.98 4.50
CA LYS A 74 -11.02 14.44 4.65
C LYS A 74 -9.74 14.92 5.34
N GLU A 75 -9.35 14.29 6.45
CA GLU A 75 -8.24 14.78 7.28
C GLU A 75 -6.87 14.30 6.81
N ALA A 76 -6.77 13.07 6.28
CA ALA A 76 -5.59 12.67 5.55
C ALA A 76 -5.60 13.36 4.18
N ASN A 77 -4.45 13.89 3.81
CA ASN A 77 -4.14 14.12 2.41
C ASN A 77 -3.50 12.86 1.83
N GLN A 78 -2.58 12.26 2.60
CA GLN A 78 -1.55 11.34 2.17
C GLN A 78 -1.03 10.60 3.43
N ILE A 79 -0.14 9.60 3.33
CA ILE A 79 0.41 8.81 4.46
C ILE A 79 1.75 8.19 3.99
N THR A 80 2.90 7.88 4.64
CA THR A 80 3.94 6.94 4.03
C THR A 80 3.70 5.51 4.50
N ALA A 81 4.07 4.43 3.78
CA ALA A 81 4.32 3.11 4.38
C ALA A 81 5.31 2.22 3.60
N SER A 82 6.12 1.48 4.36
CA SER A 82 7.14 0.55 3.86
C SER A 82 7.54 -0.46 4.94
N GLY A 83 8.09 -1.61 4.54
CA GLY A 83 8.56 -2.60 5.52
C GLY A 83 9.60 -3.61 5.02
N SER A 84 10.25 -4.26 5.99
CA SER A 84 11.22 -5.36 5.80
C SER A 84 10.55 -6.74 5.93
N LYS A 85 11.28 -7.83 5.69
CA LYS A 85 10.83 -9.20 6.04
C LYS A 85 10.71 -9.38 7.57
N ASP A 86 11.61 -8.76 8.33
CA ASP A 86 11.73 -8.91 9.80
C ASP A 86 10.71 -8.06 10.59
N LYS A 87 9.51 -7.86 10.04
CA LYS A 87 8.37 -7.15 10.65
C LYS A 87 8.58 -5.66 10.95
N ASP A 88 9.68 -5.04 10.50
CA ASP A 88 9.87 -3.58 10.64
C ASP A 88 8.90 -2.85 9.69
N LEU A 89 7.80 -2.34 10.21
CA LEU A 89 6.84 -1.52 9.49
C LEU A 89 7.07 -0.05 9.85
N ILE A 90 6.99 0.85 8.87
CA ILE A 90 6.80 2.30 9.09
C ILE A 90 5.50 2.71 8.40
N VAL A 91 4.70 3.57 9.05
CA VAL A 91 3.57 4.32 8.47
C VAL A 91 3.65 5.80 8.88
N VAL A 92 3.29 6.76 8.02
CA VAL A 92 3.46 8.22 8.24
C VAL A 92 2.26 9.02 7.67
N ILE A 93 1.08 8.98 8.30
CA ILE A 93 -0.09 9.80 7.87
C ILE A 93 0.35 11.26 7.72
N ASP A 94 -0.03 11.94 6.64
CA ASP A 94 0.12 13.38 6.43
C ASP A 94 -1.22 14.04 6.08
N GLY A 95 -1.55 15.11 6.79
CA GLY A 95 -2.76 15.90 6.52
C GLY A 95 -3.09 16.88 7.63
N ASP A 96 -4.22 17.57 7.53
CA ASP A 96 -4.71 18.48 8.57
C ASP A 96 -5.43 17.71 9.69
N ILE A 97 -4.74 16.69 10.22
CA ILE A 97 -5.18 15.77 11.27
C ILE A 97 -5.64 16.55 12.51
N SER A 98 -6.92 16.43 12.83
CA SER A 98 -7.54 17.20 13.90
C SER A 98 -7.18 16.66 15.28
N GLN A 99 -7.24 17.52 16.30
CA GLN A 99 -7.09 17.07 17.70
C GLN A 99 -8.13 16.00 18.06
N ALA A 100 -9.35 16.08 17.51
CA ALA A 100 -10.39 15.08 17.74
C ALA A 100 -10.00 13.69 17.18
N THR A 101 -9.32 13.64 16.03
CA THR A 101 -8.74 12.40 15.49
C THR A 101 -7.61 11.88 16.37
N GLN A 102 -6.68 12.74 16.80
CA GLN A 102 -5.59 12.34 17.71
C GLN A 102 -6.12 11.78 19.04
N ASP A 103 -7.10 12.46 19.65
CA ASP A 103 -7.74 12.05 20.89
C ASP A 103 -8.49 10.71 20.73
N LYS A 104 -9.10 10.46 19.56
CA LYS A 104 -9.73 9.17 19.23
C LYS A 104 -8.72 8.04 19.03
N VAL A 105 -7.64 8.26 18.29
CA VAL A 105 -6.58 7.25 18.14
C VAL A 105 -5.97 6.92 19.50
N LEU A 106 -5.75 7.91 20.37
CA LEU A 106 -5.30 7.69 21.76
C LEU A 106 -6.32 6.93 22.62
N ALA A 107 -7.62 7.17 22.43
CA ALA A 107 -8.67 6.44 23.14
C ALA A 107 -8.76 4.97 22.70
N LEU A 108 -8.62 4.69 21.39
CA LEU A 108 -8.57 3.34 20.84
C LEU A 108 -7.31 2.59 21.30
N ALA A 109 -6.15 3.24 21.22
CA ALA A 109 -4.87 2.77 21.73
C ALA A 109 -4.91 2.40 23.23
N ALA A 110 -5.59 3.20 24.05
CA ALA A 110 -5.79 2.92 25.47
C ALA A 110 -6.87 1.87 25.76
N ALA A 111 -7.65 1.45 24.76
CA ALA A 111 -8.71 0.45 24.88
C ALA A 111 -8.28 -0.94 24.39
N SER A 112 -7.35 -1.03 23.43
CA SER A 112 -6.85 -2.31 22.90
C SER A 112 -5.80 -3.00 23.79
N GLY A 113 -5.13 -2.27 24.67
CA GLY A 113 -4.15 -2.89 25.57
C GLY A 113 -3.42 -1.92 26.50
N SER A 114 -2.17 -2.25 26.82
CA SER A 114 -1.29 -1.34 27.55
C SER A 114 -0.77 -0.24 26.63
N MET A 115 -0.95 1.03 27.01
CA MET A 115 -0.38 2.19 26.34
C MET A 115 0.62 2.93 27.25
N ASP A 116 1.91 2.86 26.92
CA ASP A 116 2.98 3.61 27.58
C ASP A 116 3.28 4.91 26.81
N LYS A 117 3.49 6.02 27.54
CA LYS A 117 3.97 7.28 26.95
C LYS A 117 5.48 7.41 27.14
N LEU A 118 6.18 7.67 26.05
CA LEU A 118 7.64 7.73 25.94
C LEU A 118 8.10 9.08 25.36
N GLU A 119 9.38 9.43 25.53
CA GLU A 119 9.93 10.74 25.12
C GLU A 119 11.26 10.61 24.37
N ALA A 120 11.37 11.30 23.24
CA ALA A 120 12.56 11.44 22.40
C ALA A 120 12.93 12.93 22.31
N GLY A 121 13.89 13.36 23.14
CA GLY A 121 14.41 14.73 23.17
C GLY A 121 13.40 15.77 23.66
N ARG A 122 12.50 16.23 22.78
CA ARG A 122 11.37 17.13 23.09
C ARG A 122 10.03 16.61 22.55
N ASN A 123 10.04 15.50 21.83
CA ASN A 123 8.88 14.91 21.18
C ASN A 123 8.39 13.74 22.02
N SER A 124 7.08 13.61 22.23
CA SER A 124 6.51 12.42 22.87
C SER A 124 5.95 11.45 21.83
N TYR A 125 6.13 10.16 22.09
CA TYR A 125 5.51 9.07 21.36
C TYR A 125 4.83 8.12 22.35
N TYR A 126 4.08 7.18 21.81
CA TYR A 126 3.34 6.18 22.57
C TYR A 126 3.77 4.81 22.08
N PHE A 127 3.79 3.83 22.98
CA PHE A 127 3.89 2.42 22.66
C PHE A 127 2.60 1.75 23.11
N VAL A 128 1.95 1.03 22.20
CA VAL A 128 0.80 0.16 22.51
C VAL A 128 1.21 -1.29 22.32
N LYS A 129 0.82 -2.13 23.27
CA LYS A 129 0.82 -3.58 23.10
C LYS A 129 -0.56 -4.11 23.43
N GLU A 130 -1.13 -4.91 22.54
CA GLU A 130 -2.43 -5.55 22.74
C GLU A 130 -2.38 -6.50 23.95
N ASN A 131 -3.43 -6.48 24.77
CA ASN A 131 -3.53 -7.39 25.91
C ASN A 131 -3.97 -8.78 25.41
N GLY A 132 -2.99 -9.66 25.20
CA GLY A 132 -3.19 -11.00 24.65
C GLY A 132 -3.99 -11.96 25.55
N GLU A 133 -5.32 -11.80 25.60
CA GLU A 133 -6.28 -12.83 26.01
C GLU A 133 -7.02 -13.43 24.79
N HIS A 134 -6.25 -13.87 23.78
CA HIS A 134 -6.75 -14.91 22.89
C HIS A 134 -6.74 -16.24 23.67
N SER A 135 -7.92 -16.73 24.04
CA SER A 135 -8.07 -18.03 24.67
C SER A 135 -7.72 -19.15 23.69
N ASP A 136 -6.89 -20.10 24.10
CA ASP A 136 -6.61 -21.33 23.34
C ASP A 136 -7.89 -22.13 23.09
N ALA A 137 -8.51 -21.91 21.92
CA ALA A 137 -9.78 -22.51 21.53
C ALA A 137 -9.70 -23.10 20.12
N ASP A 138 -9.92 -24.42 20.07
CA ASP A 138 -10.23 -25.23 18.89
C ASP A 138 -9.14 -25.42 17.82
N GLU A 139 -8.33 -26.47 18.04
CA GLU A 139 -7.79 -27.33 16.97
C GLU A 139 -8.93 -27.97 16.13
N ALA A 140 -9.64 -27.17 15.34
CA ALA A 140 -10.73 -27.63 14.47
C ALA A 140 -10.50 -27.13 13.04
N GLY A 141 -9.86 -27.97 12.21
CA GLY A 141 -9.37 -27.58 10.90
C GLY A 141 -10.44 -27.09 9.93
N ASN A 142 -10.58 -25.78 9.79
CA ASN A 142 -11.21 -25.14 8.65
C ASN A 142 -10.23 -24.10 8.07
N ARG A 143 -9.72 -24.37 6.87
CA ARG A 143 -8.57 -23.66 6.30
C ARG A 143 -9.02 -22.41 5.55
N ALA A 144 -9.42 -21.39 6.31
CA ALA A 144 -9.81 -20.07 5.81
C ALA A 144 -8.78 -19.02 6.24
N ASP A 145 -7.71 -18.92 5.46
CA ASP A 145 -6.95 -17.69 5.15
C ASP A 145 -6.78 -16.66 6.27
N ASN A 146 -6.21 -17.09 7.40
CA ASN A 146 -5.75 -16.19 8.45
C ASN A 146 -4.48 -15.46 7.99
N TYR A 147 -4.66 -14.34 7.27
CA TYR A 147 -3.60 -13.36 7.01
C TYR A 147 -3.18 -12.71 8.32
N ASP A 148 -2.26 -13.38 9.02
CA ASP A 148 -1.77 -12.94 10.31
C ASP A 148 -1.05 -11.59 10.17
N LEU A 149 -1.57 -10.54 10.83
CA LEU A 149 -0.93 -9.23 10.95
C LEU A 149 0.21 -9.30 11.97
N ASP A 150 1.14 -10.21 11.68
CA ASP A 150 2.13 -10.78 12.56
C ASP A 150 3.18 -9.75 13.04
N SER A 151 3.23 -8.59 12.37
CA SER A 151 4.12 -7.46 12.66
C SER A 151 3.73 -6.66 13.90
N PHE A 152 2.43 -6.51 14.20
CA PHE A 152 1.97 -5.73 15.35
C PHE A 152 1.77 -6.57 16.62
N LYS A 153 1.91 -7.91 16.56
CA LYS A 153 1.76 -8.80 17.73
C LYS A 153 2.68 -8.46 18.91
N ASP A 154 3.84 -7.86 18.63
CA ASP A 154 4.75 -7.39 19.68
C ASP A 154 4.47 -5.97 20.20
N GLY A 155 3.65 -5.21 19.48
CA GLY A 155 3.24 -3.84 19.78
C GLY A 155 3.51 -2.86 18.63
N ALA A 156 3.05 -1.62 18.80
CA ALA A 156 3.18 -0.52 17.86
C ALA A 156 3.60 0.76 18.58
N TYR A 157 4.59 1.47 18.03
CA TYR A 157 4.91 2.84 18.43
C TYR A 157 4.15 3.82 17.53
N PHE A 158 3.58 4.89 18.08
CA PHE A 158 3.01 6.00 17.30
C PHE A 158 3.24 7.39 17.90
N SER A 159 3.16 8.44 17.08
CA SER A 159 3.34 9.82 17.52
C SER A 159 2.62 10.86 16.66
N PHE A 160 2.14 11.92 17.32
CA PHE A 160 1.60 13.16 16.72
C PHE A 160 2.52 14.37 16.93
N ALA A 161 3.76 14.16 17.39
CA ALA A 161 4.66 15.25 17.78
C ALA A 161 5.15 16.10 16.59
N ILE A 162 4.98 15.62 15.36
CA ILE A 162 5.22 16.38 14.14
C ILE A 162 3.89 16.95 13.65
N LYS A 163 3.83 18.28 13.45
CA LYS A 163 2.61 18.94 12.92
C LYS A 163 2.20 18.30 11.59
N ASN A 164 0.89 18.09 11.44
CA ASN A 164 0.26 17.50 10.26
C ASN A 164 0.69 16.06 9.95
N LYS A 165 1.28 15.33 10.91
CA LYS A 165 1.61 13.91 10.70
C LYS A 165 1.15 12.99 11.84
N ILE A 166 0.82 11.74 11.50
CA ILE A 166 0.77 10.60 12.44
C ILE A 166 1.87 9.62 12.03
N LEU A 167 2.88 9.45 12.89
CA LEU A 167 3.92 8.45 12.71
C LEU A 167 3.46 7.15 13.38
N VAL A 168 3.69 5.99 12.75
CA VAL A 168 3.51 4.66 13.33
C VAL A 168 4.68 3.77 12.90
N THR A 169 5.19 2.91 13.79
CA THR A 169 6.16 1.87 13.42
C THR A 169 6.22 0.78 14.48
N THR A 170 6.63 -0.43 14.12
CA THR A 170 6.91 -1.53 15.05
C THR A 170 8.24 -1.37 15.80
N SER A 171 9.11 -0.44 15.38
CA SER A 171 10.46 -0.23 15.90
C SER A 171 10.62 1.10 16.67
N GLU A 172 11.13 1.03 17.90
CA GLU A 172 11.43 2.23 18.70
C GLU A 172 12.57 3.07 18.10
N ALA A 173 13.52 2.41 17.41
CA ALA A 173 14.65 3.07 16.77
C ALA A 173 14.19 3.89 15.56
N ASP A 174 13.29 3.33 14.75
CA ASP A 174 12.69 4.03 13.62
C ASP A 174 11.76 5.17 14.08
N MET A 175 11.00 4.99 15.18
CA MET A 175 10.21 6.08 15.76
C MET A 175 11.11 7.25 16.18
N LYS A 176 12.26 6.99 16.82
CA LYS A 176 13.24 8.02 17.19
C LYS A 176 13.85 8.69 15.95
N ALA A 177 14.24 7.92 14.95
CA ALA A 177 14.79 8.43 13.70
C ALA A 177 13.80 9.32 12.93
N LEU A 178 12.53 8.90 12.82
CA LEU A 178 11.45 9.70 12.23
C LEU A 178 11.23 10.98 13.04
N LEU A 179 11.21 10.93 14.37
CA LEU A 179 11.01 12.12 15.21
C LEU A 179 12.15 13.14 15.10
N ASP A 180 13.41 12.69 15.01
CA ASP A 180 14.56 13.56 14.79
C ASP A 180 14.57 14.13 13.34
N ASN A 181 14.11 13.34 12.36
CA ASN A 181 14.01 13.74 10.95
C ASN A 181 12.62 14.24 10.53
N LYS A 182 11.81 14.78 11.46
CA LYS A 182 10.51 15.44 11.20
C LYS A 182 9.46 14.60 10.45
N GLY A 183 9.48 13.28 10.62
CA GLY A 183 8.60 12.33 9.95
C GLY A 183 9.01 11.99 8.51
N GLU A 184 10.16 12.47 8.04
CA GLU A 184 10.77 11.98 6.81
C GLU A 184 11.62 10.74 7.14
N VAL A 185 11.50 9.68 6.34
CA VAL A 185 12.43 8.54 6.40
C VAL A 185 13.82 9.00 5.93
N ALA A 186 14.88 8.53 6.58
CA ALA A 186 16.24 8.96 6.28
C ALA A 186 16.75 8.37 4.94
N ALA A 187 17.00 9.26 3.98
CA ALA A 187 17.59 8.94 2.69
C ALA A 187 19.06 8.49 2.81
N ASP A 188 19.32 7.18 2.64
CA ASP A 188 20.65 6.71 2.25
C ASP A 188 20.79 6.77 0.72
N ARG A 189 21.96 7.18 0.24
CA ARG A 189 22.28 7.33 -1.19
C ARG A 189 23.18 6.23 -1.74
N ASP A 190 23.81 5.44 -0.87
CA ASP A 190 24.85 4.48 -1.25
C ASP A 190 24.38 3.00 -1.14
N GLY A 191 23.08 2.78 -0.88
CA GLY A 191 22.47 1.46 -0.71
C GLY A 191 22.26 0.68 -2.01
N ALA A 192 23.08 -0.36 -2.24
CA ALA A 192 22.79 -1.37 -3.25
C ALA A 192 21.61 -2.25 -2.79
N GLY A 193 20.46 -2.13 -3.45
CA GLY A 193 19.19 -2.76 -3.04
C GLY A 193 17.94 -1.91 -3.29
N ALA A 194 18.10 -0.69 -3.83
CA ALA A 194 16.99 0.21 -4.13
C ALA A 194 15.79 -0.49 -4.82
N MET A 195 14.60 -0.23 -4.29
CA MET A 195 13.32 -0.73 -4.80
C MET A 195 13.01 -0.17 -6.18
N LEU A 196 12.30 -0.94 -7.01
CA LEU A 196 11.76 -0.42 -8.26
C LEU A 196 10.66 0.61 -7.96
N VAL A 197 10.90 1.84 -8.39
CA VAL A 197 9.97 2.96 -8.19
C VAL A 197 9.60 3.55 -9.54
N LEU A 198 8.30 3.54 -9.82
CA LEU A 198 7.68 4.17 -10.99
C LEU A 198 7.24 5.59 -10.60
N SER A 199 7.13 6.51 -11.56
CA SER A 199 6.69 7.89 -11.30
C SER A 199 6.01 8.49 -12.53
N ALA A 200 5.11 9.45 -12.29
CA ALA A 200 4.45 10.26 -13.30
C ALA A 200 3.98 11.59 -12.68
N ASP A 201 3.86 12.64 -13.51
CA ASP A 201 3.46 14.01 -13.15
C ASP A 201 2.16 14.12 -12.33
N ARG A 202 1.30 13.09 -12.41
CA ARG A 202 -0.05 13.00 -11.83
C ARG A 202 -0.29 11.64 -11.17
N SER A 203 0.72 11.11 -10.48
CA SER A 203 0.60 9.87 -9.71
C SER A 203 -0.57 9.93 -8.73
N LEU A 204 -1.30 8.84 -8.58
CA LEU A 204 -2.40 8.67 -7.64
C LEU A 204 -2.11 7.54 -6.65
N VAL A 205 -1.54 6.44 -7.14
CA VAL A 205 -1.10 5.26 -6.37
C VAL A 205 0.24 4.78 -6.93
N GLN A 206 1.17 4.37 -6.08
CA GLN A 206 2.41 3.68 -6.48
C GLN A 206 2.60 2.46 -5.58
N ALA A 207 3.30 1.42 -6.03
CA ALA A 207 3.71 0.32 -5.16
C ALA A 207 4.95 -0.39 -5.66
N GLY A 208 5.64 -1.11 -4.77
CA GLY A 208 6.70 -2.02 -5.16
C GLY A 208 7.05 -3.07 -4.11
N LEU A 209 7.55 -4.19 -4.61
CA LEU A 209 7.84 -5.42 -3.88
C LEU A 209 9.17 -5.99 -4.39
N SER A 210 10.11 -6.29 -3.50
CA SER A 210 11.25 -7.17 -3.79
C SER A 210 10.83 -8.60 -3.49
N THR A 211 10.85 -9.47 -4.50
CA THR A 211 10.33 -10.85 -4.40
C THR A 211 11.33 -11.82 -3.76
N SER A 212 12.59 -11.39 -3.61
CA SER A 212 13.70 -12.13 -2.99
C SER A 212 13.42 -12.73 -1.62
N ASP A 213 12.47 -12.15 -0.88
CA ASP A 213 12.22 -12.42 0.53
C ASP A 213 10.87 -13.10 0.79
N PHE A 214 10.10 -13.36 -0.26
CA PHE A 214 8.72 -13.87 -0.20
C PHE A 214 8.55 -15.31 -0.72
N GLU A 215 9.66 -16.04 -0.94
CA GLU A 215 9.64 -17.35 -1.61
C GLU A 215 8.88 -18.47 -0.87
N ASP A 216 8.66 -18.33 0.45
CA ASP A 216 8.07 -19.37 1.32
C ASP A 216 6.72 -18.99 1.94
N ASP A 217 6.49 -17.71 2.31
CA ASP A 217 5.45 -17.35 3.29
C ASP A 217 4.06 -17.01 2.70
N ILE A 218 3.99 -16.41 1.49
CA ILE A 218 2.72 -15.88 0.94
C ILE A 218 1.87 -16.91 0.16
N GLY A 219 2.30 -18.18 0.10
CA GLY A 219 1.59 -19.24 -0.63
C GLY A 219 1.53 -19.07 -2.16
N TRP A 220 2.10 -18.00 -2.70
CA TRP A 220 2.14 -17.67 -4.13
C TRP A 220 3.24 -18.46 -4.87
N ASP A 221 3.11 -19.80 -4.91
CA ASP A 221 4.03 -20.70 -5.62
C ASP A 221 3.86 -20.61 -7.17
N SER A 222 4.13 -19.43 -7.70
CA SER A 222 4.09 -19.13 -9.12
C SER A 222 5.50 -19.06 -9.69
N ASN A 223 5.75 -19.85 -10.74
CA ASN A 223 6.99 -19.79 -11.51
C ASN A 223 7.29 -18.39 -12.09
N ILE A 224 6.27 -17.52 -12.20
CA ILE A 224 6.45 -16.11 -12.60
C ILE A 224 7.21 -15.35 -11.51
N ILE A 225 6.83 -15.53 -10.24
CA ILE A 225 7.34 -14.77 -9.10
C ILE A 225 8.71 -15.25 -8.67
N ARG A 226 8.94 -16.58 -8.67
CA ARG A 226 10.28 -17.19 -8.51
C ARG A 226 11.31 -16.75 -9.57
N ASN A 227 10.85 -16.21 -10.70
CA ASN A 227 11.70 -15.66 -11.77
C ASN A 227 11.59 -14.14 -11.91
N THR A 228 10.97 -13.47 -10.95
CA THR A 228 10.96 -12.01 -10.79
C THR A 228 11.88 -11.66 -9.61
N LYS A 229 12.48 -10.46 -9.64
CA LYS A 229 13.29 -9.89 -8.55
C LYS A 229 12.57 -8.75 -7.85
N GLN A 230 11.91 -7.89 -8.62
CA GLN A 230 11.12 -6.77 -8.13
C GLN A 230 9.87 -6.61 -9.00
N VAL A 231 8.76 -6.22 -8.38
CA VAL A 231 7.53 -5.77 -9.03
C VAL A 231 7.29 -4.32 -8.61
N ALA A 232 6.76 -3.49 -9.50
CA ALA A 232 6.23 -2.18 -9.15
C ALA A 232 4.92 -1.89 -9.89
N LEU A 233 4.07 -1.05 -9.29
CA LEU A 233 2.78 -0.61 -9.79
C LEU A 233 2.70 0.93 -9.73
N LEU A 234 1.97 1.53 -10.66
CA LEU A 234 1.62 2.94 -10.71
C LEU A 234 0.19 3.07 -11.22
N ILE A 235 -0.60 3.94 -10.61
CA ILE A 235 -1.87 4.46 -11.12
C ILE A 235 -1.72 5.98 -11.16
N ALA A 236 -2.06 6.62 -12.27
CA ALA A 236 -1.96 8.07 -12.48
C ALA A 236 -3.18 8.61 -13.26
N ASP A 237 -3.46 9.92 -13.14
CA ASP A 237 -4.31 10.61 -14.13
C ASP A 237 -3.46 10.90 -15.38
N ASP A 238 -3.78 10.24 -16.50
CA ASP A 238 -3.35 10.68 -17.82
C ASP A 238 -4.55 11.31 -18.54
N SER A 239 -4.55 12.64 -18.56
CA SER A 239 -5.44 13.44 -19.40
C SER A 239 -6.94 13.16 -19.17
N GLY A 240 -7.34 12.88 -17.93
CA GLY A 240 -8.71 12.53 -17.54
C GLY A 240 -9.04 11.03 -17.61
N LYS A 241 -8.04 10.17 -17.88
CA LYS A 241 -8.14 8.71 -17.78
C LYS A 241 -7.23 8.16 -16.67
N LEU A 242 -7.54 6.98 -16.15
CA LEU A 242 -6.65 6.26 -15.24
C LEU A 242 -5.62 5.48 -16.07
N ALA A 243 -4.36 5.90 -16.02
CA ALA A 243 -3.23 5.16 -16.55
C ALA A 243 -2.68 4.22 -15.46
N ILE A 244 -2.70 2.91 -15.71
CA ILE A 244 -2.17 1.88 -14.82
C ILE A 244 -0.94 1.27 -15.48
N GLU A 245 0.20 1.28 -14.78
CA GLU A 245 1.45 0.68 -15.22
C GLU A 245 1.99 -0.30 -14.18
N ALA A 246 2.28 -1.52 -14.60
CA ALA A 246 2.99 -2.52 -13.83
C ALA A 246 4.34 -2.84 -14.50
N GLN A 247 5.43 -2.80 -13.72
CA GLN A 247 6.75 -3.24 -14.16
C GLN A 247 7.22 -4.44 -13.34
N LEU A 248 7.83 -5.42 -14.02
CA LEU A 248 8.38 -6.63 -13.42
C LEU A 248 9.84 -6.77 -13.86
N LEU A 249 10.77 -6.62 -12.92
CA LEU A 249 12.19 -6.86 -13.12
C LEU A 249 12.46 -8.37 -13.02
N ALA A 250 12.62 -9.04 -14.16
CA ALA A 250 12.87 -10.48 -14.21
C ALA A 250 14.28 -10.87 -13.74
N ALA A 251 14.44 -12.14 -13.38
CA ALA A 251 15.73 -12.73 -13.07
C ALA A 251 16.70 -12.67 -14.28
N GLU A 252 16.17 -12.95 -15.48
CA GLU A 252 16.88 -12.95 -16.76
C GLU A 252 16.01 -12.37 -17.88
N LYS A 253 16.63 -11.88 -18.98
CA LYS A 253 15.90 -11.36 -20.15
C LYS A 253 15.00 -12.43 -20.79
N SER A 254 15.49 -13.66 -20.89
CA SER A 254 14.76 -14.86 -21.33
C SER A 254 13.40 -14.99 -20.66
N MET A 255 13.32 -14.69 -19.37
CA MET A 255 12.08 -14.73 -18.59
C MET A 255 11.19 -13.52 -18.86
N ALA A 256 11.73 -12.29 -18.97
CA ALA A 256 10.94 -11.12 -19.36
C ALA A 256 10.30 -11.28 -20.76
N ASP A 257 11.07 -11.73 -21.75
CA ASP A 257 10.57 -12.04 -23.10
C ASP A 257 9.47 -13.13 -23.08
N SER A 258 9.61 -14.14 -22.21
CA SER A 258 8.64 -15.23 -22.06
C SER A 258 7.34 -14.76 -21.39
N LEU A 259 7.44 -13.99 -20.30
CA LEU A 259 6.30 -13.42 -19.59
C LEU A 259 5.52 -12.43 -20.48
N ALA A 260 6.22 -11.59 -21.23
CA ALA A 260 5.61 -10.71 -22.23
C ALA A 260 4.86 -11.50 -23.32
N SER A 261 5.42 -12.63 -23.75
CA SER A 261 4.78 -13.51 -24.75
C SER A 261 3.53 -14.19 -24.20
N ILE A 262 3.52 -14.58 -22.92
CA ILE A 262 2.34 -15.10 -22.23
C ILE A 262 1.26 -14.02 -22.11
N ALA A 263 1.60 -12.82 -21.62
CA ALA A 263 0.67 -11.71 -21.47
C ALA A 263 0.03 -11.30 -22.81
N ARG A 264 0.85 -11.07 -23.86
CA ARG A 264 0.38 -10.79 -25.22
C ARG A 264 -0.50 -11.93 -25.78
N GLY A 265 -0.17 -13.19 -25.47
CA GLY A 265 -0.96 -14.35 -25.85
C GLY A 265 -2.34 -14.39 -25.19
N LEU A 266 -2.42 -14.14 -23.87
CA LEU A 266 -3.68 -14.07 -23.13
C LEU A 266 -4.56 -12.91 -23.62
N ILE A 267 -3.98 -11.72 -23.80
CA ILE A 267 -4.66 -10.55 -24.38
C ILE A 267 -5.23 -10.89 -25.77
N SER A 268 -4.42 -11.51 -26.64
CA SER A 268 -4.86 -11.92 -27.97
C SER A 268 -6.02 -12.92 -27.92
N LEU A 269 -5.94 -13.95 -27.07
CA LEU A 269 -6.98 -14.97 -26.94
C LEU A 269 -8.33 -14.39 -26.48
N GLN A 270 -8.30 -13.43 -25.56
CA GLN A 270 -9.53 -12.77 -25.08
C GLN A 270 -10.09 -11.77 -26.11
N ILE A 271 -9.25 -11.05 -26.86
CA ILE A 271 -9.72 -10.16 -27.96
C ILE A 271 -10.42 -10.96 -29.08
N PHE A 272 -10.10 -12.25 -29.25
CA PHE A 272 -10.80 -13.15 -30.19
C PHE A 272 -12.03 -13.88 -29.59
N ASN A 273 -12.49 -13.50 -28.41
CA ASN A 273 -13.73 -14.03 -27.82
C ASN A 273 -14.91 -13.14 -28.21
N ASP A 274 -15.75 -13.60 -29.15
CA ASP A 274 -16.95 -12.88 -29.60
C ASP A 274 -18.02 -12.69 -28.49
N ASP A 275 -17.95 -13.48 -27.41
CA ASP A 275 -18.81 -13.38 -26.22
C ASP A 275 -18.19 -12.51 -25.09
N LEU A 276 -17.08 -11.80 -25.37
CA LEU A 276 -16.44 -10.91 -24.39
C LEU A 276 -17.23 -9.61 -24.20
N ASP A 277 -17.29 -9.12 -22.97
CA ASP A 277 -17.87 -7.81 -22.68
C ASP A 277 -17.13 -6.67 -23.43
N PRO A 278 -17.83 -5.69 -24.03
CA PRO A 278 -17.21 -4.57 -24.74
C PRO A 278 -16.19 -3.76 -23.91
N GLU A 279 -16.42 -3.59 -22.62
CA GLU A 279 -15.55 -2.81 -21.73
C GLU A 279 -14.24 -3.57 -21.45
N ILE A 280 -14.33 -4.89 -21.24
CA ILE A 280 -13.17 -5.77 -21.12
C ILE A 280 -12.42 -5.85 -22.46
N SER A 281 -13.13 -5.82 -23.59
CA SER A 281 -12.51 -5.76 -24.92
C SER A 281 -11.72 -4.45 -25.12
N GLN A 282 -12.27 -3.32 -24.68
CA GLN A 282 -11.60 -2.02 -24.73
C GLN A 282 -10.38 -1.96 -23.79
N PHE A 283 -10.49 -2.50 -22.57
CA PHE A 283 -9.38 -2.67 -21.63
C PHE A 283 -8.21 -3.43 -22.28
N LEU A 284 -8.48 -4.57 -22.91
CA LEU A 284 -7.46 -5.42 -23.52
C LEU A 284 -6.83 -4.77 -24.75
N GLN A 285 -7.62 -4.08 -25.58
CA GLN A 285 -7.10 -3.35 -26.74
C GLN A 285 -6.21 -2.15 -26.35
N ASN A 286 -6.49 -1.52 -25.20
CA ASN A 286 -5.66 -0.46 -24.64
C ASN A 286 -4.44 -0.98 -23.85
N THR A 287 -4.30 -2.30 -23.67
CA THR A 287 -3.20 -2.89 -22.90
C THR A 287 -1.94 -3.05 -23.76
N SER A 288 -0.94 -2.22 -23.49
CA SER A 288 0.42 -2.34 -24.01
C SER A 288 1.27 -3.30 -23.16
N VAL A 289 2.16 -4.05 -23.83
CA VAL A 289 3.12 -4.97 -23.19
C VAL A 289 4.47 -4.83 -23.89
N ASP A 290 5.51 -4.42 -23.17
CA ASP A 290 6.86 -4.16 -23.68
C ASP A 290 7.98 -4.81 -22.83
N VAL A 291 9.18 -4.93 -23.38
CA VAL A 291 10.37 -5.49 -22.69
C VAL A 291 11.65 -4.76 -23.07
N ASP A 292 12.27 -4.08 -22.09
CA ASP A 292 13.65 -3.62 -22.19
C ASP A 292 14.56 -4.37 -21.21
N GLY A 293 15.72 -4.82 -21.70
CA GLY A 293 16.67 -5.59 -20.89
C GLY A 293 16.04 -6.79 -20.17
N THR A 294 15.92 -6.68 -18.85
CA THR A 294 15.27 -7.65 -17.94
C THR A 294 13.90 -7.19 -17.42
N THR A 295 13.42 -6.02 -17.82
CA THR A 295 12.18 -5.41 -17.31
C THR A 295 11.04 -5.63 -18.30
N LEU A 296 10.02 -6.37 -17.85
CA LEU A 296 8.70 -6.41 -18.48
C LEU A 296 7.89 -5.20 -18.01
N THR A 297 7.28 -4.47 -18.95
CA THR A 297 6.35 -3.37 -18.65
C THR A 297 4.99 -3.69 -19.24
N ILE A 298 3.92 -3.52 -18.46
CA ILE A 298 2.52 -3.61 -18.89
C ILE A 298 1.87 -2.26 -18.56
N LYS A 299 1.28 -1.58 -19.54
CA LYS A 299 0.51 -0.34 -19.30
C LYS A 299 -0.85 -0.39 -19.95
N VAL A 300 -1.88 0.06 -19.26
CA VAL A 300 -3.25 0.21 -19.79
C VAL A 300 -3.82 1.56 -19.37
N THR A 301 -4.56 2.22 -20.26
CA THR A 301 -5.21 3.50 -19.98
C THR A 301 -6.73 3.34 -20.12
N LEU A 302 -7.45 3.68 -19.05
CA LEU A 302 -8.86 3.31 -18.84
C LEU A 302 -9.73 4.51 -18.48
N ASP A 303 -11.00 4.43 -18.84
CA ASP A 303 -12.01 5.38 -18.42
C ASP A 303 -12.33 5.19 -16.92
N PRO A 304 -12.34 6.24 -16.09
CA PRO A 304 -12.34 6.07 -14.63
C PRO A 304 -13.58 5.34 -14.09
N GLU A 305 -14.75 5.59 -14.71
CA GLU A 305 -16.02 4.94 -14.37
C GLU A 305 -15.96 3.41 -14.55
N ALA A 306 -15.27 2.93 -15.58
CA ALA A 306 -15.11 1.49 -15.86
C ALA A 306 -14.08 0.82 -14.91
N VAL A 307 -13.20 1.60 -14.28
CA VAL A 307 -12.32 1.08 -13.21
C VAL A 307 -13.11 0.95 -11.92
N VAL A 308 -13.89 1.96 -11.55
CA VAL A 308 -14.77 1.92 -10.36
C VAL A 308 -15.80 0.79 -10.46
N ALA A 309 -16.49 0.67 -11.59
CA ALA A 309 -17.48 -0.40 -11.82
C ALA A 309 -16.89 -1.83 -11.88
N ALA A 310 -15.56 -1.97 -11.86
CA ALA A 310 -14.85 -3.24 -11.78
C ALA A 310 -14.29 -3.55 -10.37
N LEU A 311 -14.56 -2.69 -9.39
CA LEU A 311 -14.22 -2.87 -7.97
C LEU A 311 -15.43 -3.27 -7.10
N ASP A 312 -16.65 -3.13 -7.64
CA ASP A 312 -17.94 -3.41 -7.00
C ASP A 312 -18.46 -4.86 -7.23
#